data_AF-A0A0Q1AMA5-F1
#
_entry.id   AF-A0A0Q1AMA5-F1
#
_cell.length_a   1.000
_cell.length_b   1.000
_cell.length_c   1.000
_cell.angle_alpha   90.00
_cell.angle_beta   90.00
_cell.angle_gamma   90.00
#
_symmetry.space_group_name_H-M   'P 1'
#
loop_
_entity.id
_entity.type
_entity.pdbx_description
1 polymer ?
#
loop_
_entity_poly.entity_id
_entity_poly.type
_entity_poly.pdbx_seq_one_letter_code
_entity_poly.pdbx_strand_id
1 'polypeptide(L)'
;MSCICLYSDIVSLDSYSGTLNGGESDTLNINYDTSQLDFGVYDYYLNVLKNNSTTISIPIRLRIIPLFLAAPLNVEIIISAGLVYLSWETVPGSEGYKIYRADNPDSEFVLIGDSPDNSFIDTAGSEKDFYRITAYYSETEIRNKLNE
;
A
#
# COMPACT_ATOMS: atom_id res chain seq x y z
N MET A 1 31.91 -26.58 2.78
CA MET A 1 31.09 -25.80 3.74
C MET A 1 30.82 -24.47 3.07
N SER A 2 29.71 -24.38 2.35
CA SER A 2 29.33 -23.17 1.60
C SER A 2 28.18 -22.53 2.37
N CYS A 3 28.44 -21.36 2.96
CA CYS A 3 27.43 -20.58 3.65
C CYS A 3 26.95 -19.50 2.66
N ILE A 4 25.64 -19.39 2.47
CA ILE A 4 25.03 -18.27 1.76
C ILE A 4 24.65 -17.25 2.82
N CYS A 5 25.31 -16.09 2.84
CA CYS A 5 24.93 -14.97 3.71
C CYS A 5 24.49 -13.80 2.82
N LEU A 6 23.28 -13.30 3.03
CA LEU A 6 22.81 -12.06 2.42
C LEU A 6 22.74 -10.98 3.50
N TYR A 7 23.32 -9.82 3.18
CA TYR A 7 23.25 -8.60 3.97
C TYR A 7 22.21 -7.69 3.30
N SER A 8 20.99 -7.70 3.84
CA SER A 8 20.09 -6.54 3.82
C SER A 8 19.02 -6.80 4.86
N ASP A 9 18.75 -5.83 5.74
CA ASP A 9 17.82 -5.96 6.87
C ASP A 9 16.35 -6.23 6.47
N ILE A 10 16.07 -6.31 5.17
CA ILE A 10 14.74 -6.46 4.54
C ILE A 10 14.56 -7.81 3.83
N VAL A 11 15.67 -8.50 3.52
CA VAL A 11 15.66 -9.78 2.81
C VAL A 11 16.41 -10.78 3.67
N SER A 12 15.66 -11.67 4.31
CA SER A 12 16.23 -12.78 5.07
C SER A 12 16.22 -14.03 4.22
N LEU A 13 17.34 -14.74 4.22
CA LEU A 13 17.44 -16.08 3.67
C LEU A 13 17.48 -17.06 4.84
N ASP A 14 16.70 -18.14 4.77
CA ASP A 14 17.00 -19.29 5.62
C ASP A 14 18.42 -19.75 5.25
N SER A 15 19.37 -19.59 6.18
CA SER A 15 20.76 -19.97 5.93
C SER A 15 20.81 -21.48 5.72
N TYR A 16 20.88 -21.91 4.46
CA TYR A 16 21.04 -23.30 4.11
C TYR A 16 22.51 -23.60 3.82
N SER A 17 23.10 -24.53 4.57
CA SER A 17 24.42 -25.08 4.29
C SER A 17 24.32 -26.60 4.23
N GLY A 18 24.60 -27.16 3.06
CA GLY A 18 24.53 -28.60 2.79
C GLY A 18 25.42 -29.03 1.63
N THR A 19 25.40 -30.32 1.32
CA THR A 19 26.05 -30.93 0.16
C THR A 19 25.01 -31.66 -0.65
N LEU A 20 24.83 -31.29 -1.92
CA LEU A 20 23.98 -32.00 -2.87
C LEU A 20 24.84 -32.97 -3.69
N ASN A 21 24.34 -34.19 -3.90
CA ASN A 21 25.00 -35.12 -4.79
C ASN A 21 24.76 -34.73 -6.26
N GLY A 22 25.58 -35.27 -7.16
CA GLY A 22 25.40 -35.04 -8.59
C GLY A 22 24.03 -35.49 -9.08
N GLY A 23 23.24 -34.56 -9.61
CA GLY A 23 21.88 -34.80 -10.11
C GLY A 23 20.76 -34.47 -9.12
N GLU A 24 21.08 -34.05 -7.90
CA GLU A 24 20.10 -33.59 -6.92
C GLU A 24 19.81 -32.09 -7.06
N SER A 25 18.60 -31.71 -6.68
CA SER A 25 18.13 -30.32 -6.63
C SER A 25 17.68 -29.97 -5.23
N ASP A 26 17.80 -28.71 -4.86
CA ASP A 26 17.29 -28.18 -3.60
C ASP A 26 16.50 -26.89 -3.84
N THR A 27 15.63 -26.54 -2.89
CA THR A 27 14.76 -25.37 -2.95
C THR A 27 15.19 -24.37 -1.89
N LEU A 28 15.40 -23.12 -2.31
CA LEU A 28 15.74 -22.03 -1.42
C LEU A 28 14.53 -21.10 -1.24
N ASN A 29 14.09 -20.94 0.00
CA ASN A 29 13.02 -20.01 0.35
C ASN A 29 13.61 -18.63 0.66
N ILE A 30 13.04 -17.59 0.05
CA ILE A 30 13.44 -16.20 0.24
C ILE A 30 12.25 -15.46 0.85
N ASN A 31 12.47 -14.83 2.00
CA ASN A 31 11.45 -14.03 2.68
C ASN A 31 11.81 -12.54 2.58
N TYR A 32 10.79 -11.72 2.29
CA TYR A 32 10.91 -10.27 2.17
C TYR A 32 10.03 -9.62 3.25
N ASP A 33 10.62 -8.81 4.11
CA ASP A 33 9.87 -7.94 5.01
C ASP A 33 9.59 -6.60 4.30
N THR A 34 8.40 -6.47 3.73
CA THR A 34 8.01 -5.25 3.02
C THR A 34 7.42 -4.17 3.91
N SER A 35 7.34 -4.39 5.24
CA SER A 35 6.67 -3.49 6.18
C SER A 35 7.36 -2.13 6.33
N GLN A 36 8.67 -2.04 6.05
CA GLN A 36 9.45 -0.79 6.11
C GLN A 36 9.78 -0.22 4.73
N LEU A 37 9.20 -0.75 3.66
CA LEU A 37 9.48 -0.30 2.30
C LEU A 37 8.42 0.71 1.84
N ASP A 38 8.89 1.85 1.35
CA ASP A 38 8.05 2.81 0.63
C ASP A 38 7.58 2.23 -0.71
N PHE A 39 6.58 2.87 -1.33
CA PHE A 39 6.15 2.50 -2.67
C PHE A 39 7.27 2.74 -3.68
N GLY A 40 7.56 1.74 -4.52
CA GLY A 40 8.69 1.83 -5.43
C GLY A 40 9.08 0.52 -6.07
N VAL A 41 10.14 0.58 -6.87
CA VAL A 41 10.80 -0.58 -7.47
C VAL A 41 12.14 -0.76 -6.77
N TYR A 42 12.39 -1.98 -6.31
CA TYR A 42 13.63 -2.36 -5.64
C TYR A 42 14.30 -3.48 -6.43
N ASP A 43 15.58 -3.29 -6.76
CA ASP A 43 16.41 -4.29 -7.42
C ASP A 43 17.40 -4.87 -6.40
N TYR A 44 17.40 -6.20 -6.28
CA TYR A 44 18.27 -6.96 -5.37
C TYR A 44 19.05 -8.03 -6.15
N TYR A 45 20.14 -8.50 -5.56
CA TYR A 45 20.94 -9.60 -6.10
C TYR A 45 21.14 -10.69 -5.05
N LEU A 46 20.72 -11.91 -5.38
CA LEU A 46 21.09 -13.11 -4.63
C LEU A 46 22.44 -13.63 -5.15
N ASN A 47 23.45 -13.65 -4.29
CA ASN A 47 24.79 -14.12 -4.64
C ASN A 47 25.01 -15.55 -4.12
N VAL A 48 25.17 -16.50 -5.03
CA VAL A 48 25.44 -17.91 -4.73
C VAL A 48 26.93 -18.20 -4.93
N LEU A 49 27.63 -18.58 -3.88
CA LEU A 49 29.04 -18.92 -3.92
C LEU A 49 29.26 -20.41 -4.18
N LYS A 50 29.91 -20.75 -5.29
CA LYS A 50 30.46 -22.09 -5.55
C LYS A 50 31.87 -22.18 -4.98
N ASN A 51 32.08 -23.09 -4.02
CA ASN A 51 33.38 -23.38 -3.39
C ASN A 51 34.14 -22.12 -2.92
N ASN A 52 33.43 -21.15 -2.33
CA ASN A 52 33.99 -19.88 -1.84
C ASN A 52 34.80 -19.07 -2.88
N SER A 53 34.63 -19.30 -4.19
CA SER A 53 35.48 -18.67 -5.21
C SER A 53 34.72 -18.13 -6.43
N THR A 54 33.60 -18.75 -6.83
CA THR A 54 32.80 -18.26 -7.96
C THR A 54 31.43 -17.82 -7.46
N THR A 55 31.01 -16.62 -7.81
CA THR A 55 29.69 -16.08 -7.47
C THR A 55 28.77 -16.16 -8.67
N ILE A 56 27.58 -16.74 -8.50
CA ILE A 56 26.45 -16.60 -9.42
C ILE A 56 25.52 -15.55 -8.81
N SER A 57 25.27 -14.46 -9.53
CA SER A 57 24.34 -13.41 -9.10
C SER A 57 23.01 -13.58 -9.82
N ILE A 58 21.93 -13.74 -9.05
CA ILE A 58 20.56 -13.86 -9.54
C ILE A 58 19.85 -12.52 -9.27
N PRO A 59 19.45 -11.77 -10.30
CA PRO A 59 18.73 -10.52 -10.12
C PRO A 59 17.29 -10.79 -9.68
N ILE A 60 16.82 -10.03 -8.71
CA ILE A 60 15.46 -10.06 -8.18
C ILE A 60 14.90 -8.66 -8.26
N ARG A 61 13.70 -8.51 -8.81
CA ARG A 61 13.00 -7.23 -8.88
C ARG A 61 11.70 -7.31 -8.11
N LEU A 62 11.58 -6.46 -7.11
CA LEU A 62 10.37 -6.29 -6.30
C LEU A 62 9.70 -4.96 -6.65
N ARG A 63 8.37 -4.97 -6.74
CA ARG A 63 7.58 -3.76 -6.96
C ARG A 63 6.54 -3.64 -5.85
N ILE A 64 6.70 -2.63 -5.01
CA ILE A 64 5.73 -2.26 -3.97
C ILE A 64 4.78 -1.22 -4.58
N ILE A 65 3.50 -1.55 -4.67
CA ILE A 65 2.47 -0.68 -5.26
C ILE A 65 1.58 -0.10 -4.17
N PRO A 66 1.09 1.15 -4.34
CA PRO A 66 0.08 1.71 -3.44
C PRO A 66 -1.25 0.96 -3.58
N LEU A 67 -1.96 0.81 -2.46
CA LEU A 67 -3.30 0.23 -2.45
C LEU A 67 -4.29 1.29 -2.94
N PHE A 68 -4.72 1.22 -4.21
CA PHE A 68 -5.78 2.12 -4.67
C PHE A 68 -7.12 1.63 -4.11
N LEU A 69 -7.64 2.33 -3.11
CA LEU A 69 -9.00 2.09 -2.63
C LEU A 69 -10.00 2.50 -3.72
N ALA A 70 -11.11 1.76 -3.81
CA ALA A 70 -12.19 2.13 -4.70
C ALA A 70 -12.78 3.49 -4.31
N ALA A 71 -13.31 4.22 -5.29
CA ALA A 71 -14.11 5.40 -5.00
C ALA A 71 -15.36 4.98 -4.19
N PRO A 72 -15.79 5.78 -3.20
CA PRO A 72 -17.04 5.52 -2.49
C PRO A 72 -18.23 5.45 -3.45
N LEU A 73 -19.08 4.45 -3.25
CA LEU A 73 -20.31 4.27 -4.03
C LEU A 73 -21.51 4.83 -3.26
N ASN A 74 -22.62 5.01 -3.98
CA ASN A 74 -23.90 5.45 -3.43
C ASN A 74 -23.78 6.71 -2.58
N VAL A 75 -23.09 7.72 -3.13
CA VAL A 75 -22.99 9.05 -2.51
C VAL A 75 -24.36 9.70 -2.51
N GLU A 76 -24.86 10.00 -1.32
CA GLU A 76 -26.10 10.72 -1.07
C GLU A 76 -25.81 12.10 -0.50
N ILE A 77 -26.60 13.08 -0.92
CA ILE A 77 -26.52 14.47 -0.48
C ILE A 77 -27.89 14.92 -0.01
N ILE A 78 -27.97 15.40 1.24
CA ILE A 78 -29.18 15.98 1.82
C ILE A 78 -28.86 17.41 2.25
N ILE A 79 -29.70 18.36 1.83
CA ILE A 79 -29.56 19.76 2.23
C ILE A 79 -30.69 20.10 3.19
N SER A 80 -30.34 20.53 4.40
CA SER A 80 -31.32 20.85 5.44
C SER A 80 -30.80 21.96 6.34
N ALA A 81 -31.66 22.95 6.62
CA ALA A 81 -31.36 24.08 7.49
C ALA A 81 -30.05 24.83 7.15
N GLY A 82 -29.68 24.89 5.87
CA GLY A 82 -28.45 25.56 5.42
C GLY A 82 -27.17 24.74 5.59
N LEU A 83 -27.28 23.44 5.88
CA LEU A 83 -26.17 22.50 5.98
C LEU A 83 -26.26 21.46 4.87
N VAL A 84 -25.11 20.99 4.40
CA VAL A 84 -25.01 19.90 3.42
C VAL A 84 -24.52 18.64 4.12
N TYR A 85 -25.37 17.62 4.14
CA TYR A 85 -25.08 16.30 4.70
C TYR A 85 -24.69 15.35 3.57
N LEU A 86 -23.50 14.79 3.66
CA LEU A 86 -22.95 13.81 2.73
C LEU A 86 -22.91 12.45 3.42
N SER A 87 -23.35 11.40 2.73
CA SER A 87 -23.18 10.02 3.16
C SER A 87 -22.84 9.12 1.99
N TRP A 88 -22.15 8.01 2.25
CA TRP A 88 -21.71 7.07 1.23
C TRP A 88 -21.58 5.66 1.80
N GLU A 89 -21.33 4.67 0.93
CA GLU A 89 -21.03 3.31 1.36
C GLU A 89 -19.59 3.17 1.85
N THR A 90 -19.41 2.34 2.89
CA THR A 90 -18.08 2.02 3.41
C THR A 90 -17.22 1.36 2.34
N VAL A 91 -16.06 1.96 2.05
CA VAL A 91 -15.05 1.39 1.16
C VAL A 91 -14.24 0.35 1.92
N PRO A 92 -14.23 -0.94 1.50
CA PRO A 92 -13.48 -1.96 2.20
C PRO A 92 -11.99 -1.62 2.33
N GLY A 93 -11.50 -1.64 3.57
CA GLY A 93 -10.11 -1.33 3.88
C GLY A 93 -9.78 0.17 3.97
N SER A 94 -10.78 1.07 3.90
CA SER A 94 -10.58 2.47 4.26
C SER A 94 -10.50 2.66 5.77
N GLU A 95 -9.64 3.58 6.20
CA GLU A 95 -9.63 4.11 7.56
C GLU A 95 -10.37 5.46 7.68
N GLY A 96 -10.61 6.11 6.54
CA GLY A 96 -11.39 7.33 6.49
C GLY A 96 -11.49 7.87 5.08
N TYR A 97 -12.03 9.08 4.99
CA TYR A 97 -12.36 9.74 3.74
C TYR A 97 -11.89 11.19 3.76
N LYS A 98 -11.38 11.66 2.63
CA LYS A 98 -11.12 13.07 2.38
C LYS A 98 -12.26 13.64 1.54
N ILE A 99 -12.83 14.74 1.99
CA ILE A 99 -13.95 15.42 1.37
C ILE A 99 -13.43 16.70 0.74
N TYR A 100 -13.68 16.85 -0.55
CA TYR A 100 -13.30 18.02 -1.32
C TYR A 100 -14.54 18.69 -1.88
N ARG A 101 -14.48 20.01 -2.04
CA ARG A 101 -15.56 20.85 -2.56
C ARG A 101 -15.07 21.78 -3.66
N ALA A 102 -15.94 22.06 -4.62
CA ALA A 102 -15.71 23.03 -5.67
C ALA A 102 -17.02 23.77 -6.03
N ASP A 103 -16.92 25.01 -6.49
CA ASP A 103 -18.07 25.79 -6.95
C ASP A 103 -18.47 25.47 -8.41
N ASN A 104 -17.63 24.69 -9.10
CA ASN A 104 -17.81 24.24 -10.48
C ASN A 104 -17.16 22.85 -10.67
N PRO A 105 -17.81 21.89 -11.36
CA PRO A 105 -17.30 20.54 -11.51
C PRO A 105 -16.00 20.44 -12.33
N ASP A 106 -15.72 21.43 -13.18
CA ASP A 106 -14.51 21.51 -14.01
C ASP A 106 -13.39 22.30 -13.33
N SER A 107 -13.64 22.84 -12.13
CA SER A 107 -12.64 23.60 -11.36
C SER A 107 -11.87 22.71 -10.37
N GLU A 108 -10.86 23.29 -9.75
CA GLU A 108 -10.08 22.59 -8.73
C GLU A 108 -10.93 22.33 -7.48
N PHE A 109 -10.92 21.08 -7.02
CA PHE A 109 -11.56 20.67 -5.78
C PHE A 109 -10.63 20.93 -4.59
N VAL A 110 -11.11 21.71 -3.63
CA VAL A 110 -10.37 22.06 -2.42
C VAL A 110 -10.75 21.12 -1.29
N LEU A 111 -9.77 20.64 -0.53
CA LEU A 111 -10.01 19.81 0.65
C LEU A 111 -10.72 20.65 1.72
N ILE A 112 -11.91 20.22 2.14
CA ILE A 112 -12.69 20.89 3.18
C ILE A 112 -12.67 20.13 4.52
N GLY A 113 -12.29 18.86 4.51
CA GLY A 113 -12.16 18.07 5.72
C GLY A 113 -11.90 16.59 5.47
N ASP A 114 -11.78 15.86 6.57
CA ASP A 114 -11.73 14.42 6.62
C ASP A 114 -12.82 13.86 7.55
N SER A 115 -13.15 12.58 7.36
CA SER A 115 -14.08 11.86 8.22
C SER A 115 -13.64 10.40 8.37
N PRO A 116 -13.55 9.86 9.60
CA PRO A 116 -13.36 8.43 9.81
C PRO A 116 -14.64 7.63 9.52
N ASP A 117 -15.80 8.30 9.53
CA ASP A 117 -17.10 7.70 9.29
C ASP A 117 -17.48 7.80 7.81
N ASN A 118 -18.53 7.08 7.41
CA ASN A 118 -19.09 7.12 6.07
C ASN A 118 -20.05 8.31 5.84
N SER A 119 -19.81 9.42 6.56
CA SER A 119 -20.61 10.64 6.46
C SER A 119 -19.80 11.89 6.79
N PHE A 120 -20.24 13.05 6.30
CA PHE A 120 -19.66 14.36 6.60
C PHE A 120 -20.72 15.45 6.54
N ILE A 121 -20.60 16.46 7.40
CA ILE A 121 -21.48 17.63 7.40
C ILE A 121 -20.66 18.85 6.99
N ASP A 122 -21.00 19.43 5.84
CA ASP A 122 -20.46 20.69 5.40
C ASP A 122 -21.36 21.85 5.85
N THR A 123 -20.84 22.64 6.79
CA THR A 123 -21.53 23.79 7.39
C THR A 123 -21.38 25.08 6.60
N ALA A 124 -20.51 25.09 5.59
CA ALA A 124 -20.27 26.23 4.71
C ALA A 124 -20.69 25.95 3.26
N GLY A 125 -21.34 24.81 3.01
CA GLY A 125 -21.75 24.36 1.69
C GLY A 125 -23.02 25.02 1.19
N SER A 126 -23.21 25.00 -0.13
CA SER A 126 -24.38 25.53 -0.83
C SER A 126 -25.01 24.50 -1.77
N GLU A 127 -26.25 24.75 -2.22
CA GLU A 127 -26.96 23.87 -3.16
C GLU A 127 -26.29 23.74 -4.54
N LYS A 128 -25.29 24.58 -4.84
CA LYS A 128 -24.57 24.57 -6.12
C LYS A 128 -23.16 23.98 -6.01
N ASP A 129 -22.77 23.52 -4.84
CA ASP A 129 -21.42 23.01 -4.63
C ASP A 129 -21.30 21.58 -5.15
N PHE A 130 -20.11 21.27 -5.66
CA PHE A 130 -19.74 19.95 -6.17
C PHE A 130 -18.80 19.30 -5.17
N TYR A 131 -19.00 18.00 -4.93
CA TYR A 131 -18.22 17.24 -3.95
C TYR A 131 -17.46 16.09 -4.59
N ARG A 132 -16.26 15.85 -4.09
CA ARG A 132 -15.47 14.65 -4.37
C ARG A 132 -15.06 14.02 -3.06
N ILE A 133 -15.21 12.69 -2.98
CA ILE A 133 -14.90 11.92 -1.77
C ILE A 133 -13.87 10.87 -2.16
N THR A 134 -12.78 10.80 -1.42
CA THR A 134 -11.70 9.83 -1.66
C THR A 134 -11.41 9.08 -0.38
N ALA A 135 -11.52 7.75 -0.42
CA ALA A 135 -11.14 6.90 0.69
C ALA A 135 -9.60 6.88 0.85
N TYR A 136 -9.13 6.80 2.08
CA TYR A 136 -7.73 6.59 2.41
C TYR A 136 -7.57 5.50 3.47
N TYR A 137 -6.37 4.97 3.59
CA TYR A 137 -5.87 4.17 4.71
C TYR A 137 -4.72 4.95 5.36
N SER A 138 -4.39 4.72 6.63
CA SER A 138 -3.20 5.30 7.26
C SER A 138 -1.96 4.53 6.85
N GLU A 139 -0.84 5.23 6.79
CA GLU A 139 0.48 4.61 6.63
C GLU A 139 0.77 3.54 7.70
N THR A 140 0.10 3.61 8.86
CA THR A 140 0.27 2.66 9.96
C THR A 140 -0.41 1.31 9.69
N GLU A 141 -1.58 1.27 9.04
CA GLU A 141 -2.21 -0.02 8.68
C GLU A 141 -1.64 -0.66 7.42
N ILE A 142 -1.00 0.09 6.51
CA ILE A 142 -0.14 -0.54 5.47
C ILE A 142 0.82 -1.49 6.18
N ARG A 143 1.47 -0.99 7.23
CA ARG A 143 2.47 -1.74 7.98
C ARG A 143 1.88 -2.91 8.75
N ASN A 144 0.66 -2.78 9.28
CA ASN A 144 0.03 -3.83 10.10
C ASN A 144 -0.66 -4.92 9.27
N LYS A 145 -1.30 -4.61 8.14
CA LYS A 145 -1.86 -5.61 7.20
C LYS A 145 -0.79 -6.35 6.39
N LEU A 146 0.46 -5.87 6.41
CA LEU A 146 1.62 -6.60 5.91
C LEU A 146 2.20 -7.60 6.93
N ASN A 147 1.72 -7.59 8.18
CA ASN A 147 2.23 -8.41 9.29
C ASN A 147 1.23 -9.49 9.78
N GLU A 148 0.11 -9.71 9.07
CA GLU A 148 -0.83 -10.84 9.26
C GLU A 148 -0.86 -11.71 7.99
#